data_AF-A0A6N9GS51-F1
#
_entry.id   AF-A0A6N9GS51-F1
#
_cell.length_a   1.000
_cell.length_b   1.000
_cell.length_c   1.000
_cell.angle_alpha   90.00
_cell.angle_beta   90.00
_cell.angle_gamma   90.00
#
_symmetry.space_group_name_H-M   'P 1'
#
loop_
_entity.id
_entity.type
_entity.pdbx_description
1 polymer ?
#
loop_
_entity_poly.entity_id
_entity_poly.type
_entity_poly.pdbx_seq_one_letter_code
_entity_poly.pdbx_strand_id
1 'polypeptide(L)'
;MPALAWVVPVNASAGNAIREARWFVDAAVSLVRLSCWPYFGIKPSIGEVEPAPFTSTKSKDEPLLTGDFGVTIRAPSSSFYMIDDRFVTRTKDCHFTPLAERLQEPKMDSCGYFFRQGLGWLSRGRQARDHSQRVLLFFTALETLLTRDTTFGQVTESLARNVATILARDVEKRSAIAQAIKNLYRYRSKTVHQGDRGVTHWQCNDTQYFAESVFGRLLFTLPFDMPIRAFWDVLDEASYGTQWTSVLLEKHREIS
;
A
#
# COMPACT_ATOMS: atom_id res chain seq x y z
N MET A 1 7.46 -2.81 -31.57
CA MET A 1 8.21 -3.17 -30.35
C MET A 1 7.84 -4.58 -29.96
N PRO A 2 8.79 -5.46 -29.58
CA PRO A 2 8.40 -6.75 -29.01
C PRO A 2 7.47 -6.50 -27.83
N ALA A 3 6.39 -7.28 -27.73
CA ALA A 3 5.46 -7.16 -26.63
C ALA A 3 6.22 -7.43 -25.33
N LEU A 4 6.36 -6.41 -24.49
CA LEU A 4 6.97 -6.53 -23.19
C LEU A 4 6.08 -7.45 -22.35
N ALA A 5 6.50 -8.71 -22.18
CA ALA A 5 5.71 -9.72 -21.51
C ALA A 5 6.21 -9.88 -20.06
N TRP A 6 5.29 -9.79 -19.10
CA TRP A 6 5.57 -10.21 -17.73
C TRP A 6 5.64 -11.74 -17.69
N VAL A 7 6.80 -12.27 -17.31
CA VAL A 7 6.97 -13.70 -17.05
C VAL A 7 6.95 -13.88 -15.54
N VAL A 8 5.88 -14.46 -15.02
CA VAL A 8 5.64 -14.58 -13.58
C VAL A 8 5.42 -16.06 -13.25
N PRO A 9 6.38 -16.72 -12.58
CA PRO A 9 6.17 -18.07 -12.10
C PRO A 9 5.14 -18.05 -10.96
N VAL A 10 4.15 -18.93 -11.02
CA VAL A 10 3.12 -19.07 -9.99
C VAL A 10 2.88 -20.54 -9.67
N ASN A 11 2.78 -20.86 -8.39
CA ASN A 11 2.37 -22.17 -7.92
C ASN A 11 0.85 -22.17 -7.69
N ALA A 12 0.09 -22.28 -8.78
CA ALA A 12 -1.37 -22.25 -8.74
C ALA A 12 -1.96 -23.16 -9.83
N SER A 13 -3.20 -23.61 -9.63
CA SER A 13 -3.94 -24.32 -10.68
C SER A 13 -4.13 -23.42 -11.92
N ALA A 14 -4.25 -24.01 -13.10
CA ALA A 14 -4.36 -23.27 -14.36
C ALA A 14 -5.46 -22.19 -14.35
N GLY A 15 -6.62 -22.47 -13.73
CA GLY A 15 -7.71 -21.50 -13.59
C GLY A 15 -7.41 -20.32 -12.67
N ASN A 16 -6.47 -20.45 -11.73
CA ASN A 16 -6.06 -19.39 -10.81
C ASN A 16 -4.75 -18.71 -11.21
N ALA A 17 -3.94 -19.32 -12.09
CA ALA A 17 -2.60 -18.86 -12.45
C ALA A 17 -2.57 -17.39 -12.89
N ILE A 18 -3.52 -16.97 -13.74
CA ILE A 18 -3.61 -15.57 -14.20
C ILE A 18 -3.89 -14.61 -13.04
N ARG A 19 -4.76 -15.00 -12.10
CA ARG A 19 -5.12 -14.16 -10.95
C ARG A 19 -3.92 -13.98 -10.01
N GLU A 20 -3.23 -15.07 -9.70
CA GLU A 20 -2.03 -15.03 -8.85
C GLU A 20 -0.89 -14.25 -9.52
N ALA A 21 -0.68 -14.44 -10.82
CA ALA A 21 0.34 -13.71 -11.56
C ALA A 21 0.07 -12.19 -11.54
N ARG A 22 -1.19 -11.79 -11.75
CA ARG A 22 -1.60 -10.38 -11.64
C ARG A 22 -1.37 -9.82 -10.24
N TRP A 23 -1.65 -10.61 -9.21
CA TRP A 23 -1.40 -10.22 -7.83
C TRP A 23 0.09 -9.97 -7.54
N PHE A 24 0.96 -10.84 -8.04
CA PHE A 24 2.42 -10.65 -7.91
C PHE A 24 2.91 -9.40 -8.63
N VAL A 25 2.40 -9.10 -9.82
CA VAL A 25 2.74 -7.86 -10.51
C VAL A 25 2.24 -6.64 -9.76
N ASP A 26 1.01 -6.67 -9.22
CA ASP A 26 0.49 -5.60 -8.36
C ASP A 26 1.41 -5.37 -7.14
N ALA A 27 1.81 -6.44 -6.45
CA ALA A 27 2.73 -6.35 -5.33
C ALA A 27 4.11 -5.79 -5.75
N ALA A 28 4.65 -6.26 -6.88
CA ALA A 28 5.93 -5.80 -7.42
C ALA A 28 5.92 -4.30 -7.79
N VAL A 29 4.83 -3.80 -8.40
CA VAL A 29 4.68 -2.37 -8.71
C VAL A 29 4.70 -1.53 -7.43
N SER A 30 3.98 -1.96 -6.39
CA SER A 30 4.04 -1.29 -5.08
C SER A 30 5.42 -1.35 -4.45
N LEU A 31 6.10 -2.50 -4.48
CA LEU A 31 7.44 -2.66 -3.94
C LEU A 31 8.39 -1.65 -4.60
N VAL A 32 8.42 -1.66 -5.93
CA VAL A 32 9.21 -0.76 -6.76
C VAL A 32 8.92 0.71 -6.44
N ARG A 33 7.63 1.08 -6.35
CA ARG A 33 7.22 2.45 -6.02
C ARG A 33 7.77 2.92 -4.67
N LEU A 34 7.79 2.04 -3.66
CA LEU A 34 8.23 2.36 -2.30
C LEU A 34 9.76 2.33 -2.15
N SER A 35 10.46 1.41 -2.84
CA SER A 35 11.90 1.17 -2.65
C SER A 35 12.83 2.09 -3.43
N CYS A 36 12.35 2.64 -4.54
CA CYS A 36 13.20 3.33 -5.52
C CYS A 36 12.92 4.85 -5.59
N TRP A 37 12.19 5.41 -4.62
CA TRP A 37 12.02 6.86 -4.42
C TRP A 37 13.34 7.54 -3.97
N PRO A 38 13.66 8.78 -4.41
CA PRO A 38 12.91 9.69 -5.29
C PRO A 38 13.21 9.57 -6.80
N TYR A 39 13.95 8.56 -7.24
CA TYR A 39 14.62 8.55 -8.54
C TYR A 39 13.76 8.15 -9.76
N PHE A 40 12.44 8.15 -9.60
CA PHE A 40 11.50 7.85 -10.69
C PHE A 40 11.02 9.14 -11.35
N GLY A 41 11.18 9.25 -12.67
CA GLY A 41 10.71 10.37 -13.51
C GLY A 41 9.34 10.96 -13.14
N ILE A 42 8.30 10.71 -13.95
CA ILE A 42 6.95 11.29 -13.74
C ILE A 42 6.04 10.19 -13.16
N LYS A 43 6.37 9.70 -11.96
CA LYS A 43 5.50 8.71 -11.29
C LYS A 43 4.15 9.35 -10.90
N PRO A 44 3.07 8.57 -10.79
CA PRO A 44 1.80 9.09 -10.31
C PRO A 44 1.92 9.69 -8.90
N SER A 45 1.50 10.94 -8.75
CA SER A 45 1.39 11.64 -7.46
C SER A 45 0.26 11.04 -6.60
N ILE A 46 0.21 11.42 -5.33
CA ILE A 46 -0.93 11.05 -4.48
C ILE A 46 -2.23 11.58 -5.10
N GLY A 47 -3.25 10.74 -5.18
CA GLY A 47 -4.54 11.08 -5.79
C GLY A 47 -4.62 10.86 -7.30
N GLU A 48 -3.50 10.72 -7.99
CA GLU A 48 -3.52 10.30 -9.40
C GLU A 48 -3.88 8.82 -9.52
N VAL A 49 -4.44 8.44 -10.68
CA VAL A 49 -4.75 7.05 -11.01
C VAL A 49 -3.53 6.43 -11.66
N GLU A 50 -2.96 5.43 -11.00
CA GLU A 50 -1.81 4.67 -11.52
C GLU A 50 -2.25 3.78 -12.70
N PRO A 51 -1.49 3.77 -13.82
CA PRO A 51 -1.79 2.88 -14.92
C PRO A 51 -1.62 1.42 -14.48
N ALA A 52 -2.67 0.62 -14.65
CA ALA A 52 -2.61 -0.80 -14.37
C ALA A 52 -1.75 -1.52 -15.43
N PRO A 53 -0.77 -2.36 -15.05
CA PRO A 53 0.14 -3.04 -15.99
C PRO A 53 -0.55 -3.90 -17.06
N PHE A 54 -1.80 -4.31 -16.80
CA PHE A 54 -2.57 -5.23 -17.64
C PHE A 54 -3.70 -4.55 -18.42
N THR A 55 -3.94 -3.26 -18.16
CA THR A 55 -5.05 -2.55 -18.79
C THR A 55 -4.48 -1.66 -19.87
N SER A 56 -4.81 -1.97 -21.12
CA SER A 56 -4.62 -1.02 -22.22
C SER A 56 -5.29 0.30 -21.84
N THR A 57 -4.50 1.36 -21.67
CA THR A 57 -5.00 2.73 -21.63
C THR A 57 -5.48 3.07 -23.03
N LYS A 58 -6.67 2.58 -23.41
CA LYS A 58 -7.38 3.15 -24.55
C LYS A 58 -7.49 4.66 -24.29
N SER A 59 -7.12 5.47 -25.30
CA SER A 59 -7.31 6.91 -25.27
C SER A 59 -8.72 7.19 -24.75
N LYS A 60 -8.82 7.87 -23.61
CA LYS A 60 -10.11 8.12 -22.99
C LYS A 60 -10.82 9.20 -23.81
N ASP A 61 -12.13 9.07 -23.95
CA ASP A 61 -13.00 10.18 -24.28
C ASP A 61 -12.89 11.19 -23.12
N GLU A 62 -12.00 12.16 -23.26
CA GLU A 62 -11.83 13.20 -22.26
C GLU A 62 -12.98 14.20 -22.38
N PRO A 63 -13.72 14.48 -21.29
CA PRO A 63 -14.80 15.44 -21.34
C PRO A 63 -14.22 16.83 -21.60
N LEU A 64 -14.71 17.50 -22.64
CA LEU A 64 -14.46 18.91 -22.86
C LEU A 64 -15.26 19.69 -21.82
N LEU A 65 -14.57 20.34 -20.88
CA LEU A 65 -15.20 21.23 -19.91
C LEU A 65 -15.37 22.61 -20.55
N THR A 66 -16.62 23.00 -20.77
CA THR A 66 -16.99 24.35 -21.23
C THR A 66 -17.51 25.16 -20.05
N GLY A 67 -16.87 26.30 -19.75
CA GLY A 67 -17.35 27.25 -18.75
C GLY A 67 -17.30 28.69 -19.29
N ASP A 68 -17.70 29.66 -18.45
CA ASP A 68 -17.75 31.08 -18.82
C ASP A 68 -16.41 31.66 -19.28
N PHE A 69 -15.30 30.99 -18.93
CA PHE A 69 -13.93 31.36 -19.32
C PHE A 69 -13.38 30.57 -20.51
N GLY A 70 -14.24 29.84 -21.23
CA GLY A 70 -13.88 29.08 -22.43
C GLY A 70 -13.75 27.57 -22.21
N VAL A 71 -13.21 26.90 -23.22
CA VAL A 71 -12.98 25.44 -23.22
C VAL A 71 -11.67 25.15 -22.51
N THR A 72 -11.72 24.43 -21.40
CA THR A 72 -10.52 23.93 -20.73
C THR A 72 -10.33 22.45 -21.05
N ILE A 73 -9.31 22.13 -21.85
CA ILE A 73 -8.85 20.75 -22.02
C ILE A 73 -7.90 20.44 -20.86
N ARG A 74 -8.43 19.81 -19.81
CA ARG A 74 -7.58 19.16 -18.81
C ARG A 74 -7.28 17.74 -19.31
N ALA A 75 -6.27 17.62 -20.17
CA ALA A 75 -5.64 16.34 -20.43
C ALA A 75 -4.59 16.12 -19.32
N PRO A 76 -4.87 15.37 -18.24
CA PRO A 76 -3.81 14.98 -17.34
C PRO A 76 -2.81 14.17 -18.16
N SER A 77 -1.57 14.65 -18.26
CA SER A 77 -0.48 13.83 -18.78
C SER A 77 -0.51 12.53 -17.99
N SER A 78 -0.79 11.40 -18.64
CA SER A 78 -0.90 10.13 -17.95
C SER A 78 0.43 9.83 -17.29
N SER A 79 0.50 9.94 -15.96
CA SER A 79 1.71 9.63 -15.21
C SER A 79 2.17 8.21 -15.51
N PHE A 80 3.46 8.03 -15.78
CA PHE A 80 4.03 6.75 -16.21
C PHE A 80 5.35 6.49 -15.49
N TYR A 81 5.63 5.20 -15.29
CA TYR A 81 6.93 4.78 -14.76
C TYR A 81 7.97 4.83 -15.88
N MET A 82 8.94 5.73 -15.75
CA MET A 82 10.11 5.75 -16.63
C MET A 82 11.13 4.72 -16.14
N ILE A 83 11.48 3.77 -17.00
CA ILE A 83 12.49 2.74 -16.76
C ILE A 83 13.76 3.18 -17.49
N ASP A 84 14.74 3.69 -16.75
CA ASP A 84 16.05 4.07 -17.25
C ASP A 84 17.17 3.23 -16.62
N ASP A 85 18.43 3.49 -16.98
CA ASP A 85 19.57 2.74 -16.44
C ASP A 85 19.73 2.88 -14.91
N ARG A 86 19.26 4.00 -14.34
CA ARG A 86 19.29 4.23 -12.88
C ARG A 86 18.28 3.31 -12.19
N PHE A 87 17.09 3.16 -12.77
CA PHE A 87 16.10 2.19 -12.31
C PHE A 87 16.66 0.77 -12.33
N VAL A 88 17.25 0.36 -13.45
CA VAL A 88 17.82 -0.99 -13.61
C VAL A 88 18.96 -1.24 -12.62
N THR A 89 19.79 -0.22 -12.36
CA THR A 89 20.88 -0.33 -11.38
C THR A 89 20.33 -0.52 -9.96
N ARG A 90 19.28 0.22 -9.59
CA ARG A 90 18.67 0.14 -8.26
C ARG A 90 17.98 -1.20 -8.00
N THR A 91 17.30 -1.76 -8.99
CA THR A 91 16.65 -3.09 -8.86
C THR A 91 17.65 -4.24 -8.79
N LYS A 92 18.92 -3.98 -9.10
CA LYS A 92 20.04 -4.91 -8.96
C LYS A 92 20.90 -4.63 -7.72
N ASP A 93 20.51 -3.67 -6.88
CA ASP A 93 21.31 -3.36 -5.69
C ASP A 93 21.20 -4.47 -4.63
N CYS A 94 22.19 -4.50 -3.74
CA CYS A 94 22.31 -5.52 -2.70
C CYS A 94 21.21 -5.48 -1.62
N HIS A 95 20.33 -4.47 -1.62
CA HIS A 95 19.20 -4.35 -0.71
C HIS A 95 17.88 -4.76 -1.37
N PHE A 96 17.65 -4.34 -2.62
CA PHE A 96 16.41 -4.57 -3.35
C PHE A 96 16.27 -6.02 -3.77
N THR A 97 17.32 -6.64 -4.34
CA THR A 97 17.22 -8.02 -4.84
C THR A 97 16.89 -8.99 -3.71
N PRO A 98 17.60 -9.01 -2.56
CA PRO A 98 17.27 -9.92 -1.46
C PRO A 98 15.90 -9.64 -0.85
N LEU A 99 15.48 -8.37 -0.82
CA LEU A 99 14.15 -7.98 -0.36
C LEU A 99 13.04 -8.52 -1.28
N ALA A 100 13.22 -8.37 -2.59
CA ALA A 100 12.28 -8.88 -3.60
C ALA A 100 12.18 -10.40 -3.53
N GLU A 101 13.30 -11.11 -3.39
CA GLU A 101 13.34 -12.57 -3.23
C GLU A 101 12.57 -13.03 -1.99
N ARG A 102 12.80 -12.40 -0.83
CA ARG A 102 12.07 -12.72 0.42
C ARG A 102 10.57 -12.48 0.31
N LEU A 103 10.16 -11.48 -0.47
CA LEU A 103 8.76 -11.18 -0.73
C LEU A 103 8.17 -11.99 -1.88
N GLN A 104 8.95 -12.70 -2.68
CA GLN A 104 8.42 -13.52 -3.77
C GLN A 104 7.69 -14.74 -3.21
N GLU A 105 8.30 -15.43 -2.24
CA GLU A 105 7.76 -16.64 -1.60
C GLU A 105 7.88 -16.56 -0.06
N PRO A 106 7.18 -15.61 0.57
CA PRO A 106 7.24 -15.46 2.01
C PRO A 106 6.58 -16.66 2.71
N LYS A 107 7.11 -17.03 3.87
CA LYS A 107 6.54 -18.06 4.74
C LYS A 107 5.10 -17.69 5.13
N MET A 108 4.19 -18.66 5.08
CA MET A 108 2.82 -18.49 5.57
C MET A 108 2.82 -17.98 7.02
N ASP A 109 1.86 -17.13 7.34
CA ASP A 109 1.71 -16.46 8.64
C ASP A 109 2.90 -15.59 9.08
N SER A 110 3.81 -15.23 8.17
CA SER A 110 4.88 -14.27 8.44
C SER A 110 4.51 -12.84 8.09
N CYS A 111 5.25 -11.88 8.66
CA CYS A 111 5.20 -10.48 8.27
C CYS A 111 5.37 -10.29 6.75
N GLY A 112 6.28 -11.04 6.12
CA GLY A 112 6.49 -11.02 4.66
C GLY A 112 5.25 -11.42 3.88
N TYR A 113 4.51 -12.43 4.34
CA TYR A 113 3.29 -12.87 3.69
C TYR A 113 2.24 -11.76 3.69
N PHE A 114 1.90 -11.22 4.87
CA PHE A 114 0.91 -10.15 4.99
C PHE A 114 1.38 -8.84 4.35
N PHE A 115 2.68 -8.53 4.39
CA PHE A 115 3.24 -7.36 3.73
C PHE A 115 3.06 -7.45 2.21
N ARG A 116 3.38 -8.61 1.60
CA ARG A 116 3.15 -8.85 0.16
C ARG A 116 1.67 -8.70 -0.22
N GLN A 117 0.76 -9.25 0.59
CA GLN A 117 -0.68 -9.08 0.37
C GLN A 117 -1.08 -7.60 0.41
N GLY A 118 -0.57 -6.85 1.40
CA GLY A 118 -0.79 -5.42 1.51
C GLY A 118 -0.25 -4.62 0.31
N LEU A 119 0.93 -4.98 -0.22
CA LEU A 119 1.49 -4.36 -1.43
C LEU A 119 0.56 -4.54 -2.65
N GLY A 120 -0.05 -5.72 -2.82
CA GLY A 120 -1.03 -5.96 -3.88
C GLY A 120 -2.25 -5.05 -3.75
N TRP A 121 -2.80 -4.93 -2.54
CA TRP A 121 -3.92 -4.02 -2.25
C TRP A 121 -3.57 -2.55 -2.47
N LEU A 122 -2.36 -2.11 -2.08
CA LEU A 122 -1.88 -0.75 -2.33
C LEU A 122 -1.88 -0.42 -3.82
N SER A 123 -1.41 -1.34 -4.67
CA SER A 123 -1.39 -1.16 -6.13
C SER A 123 -2.80 -0.98 -6.67
N ARG A 124 -3.71 -1.88 -6.32
CA ARG A 124 -5.12 -1.78 -6.72
C ARG A 124 -5.78 -0.49 -6.23
N GLY A 125 -5.46 -0.05 -5.01
CA GLY A 125 -5.92 1.23 -4.47
C GLY A 125 -5.44 2.44 -5.27
N ARG A 126 -4.23 2.41 -5.83
CA ARG A 126 -3.74 3.48 -6.74
C ARG A 126 -4.34 3.39 -8.15
N GLN A 127 -4.66 2.19 -8.61
CA GLN A 127 -5.25 1.96 -9.95
C GLN A 127 -6.77 2.20 -10.01
N ALA A 128 -7.45 2.14 -8.86
CA ALA A 128 -8.89 2.39 -8.78
C ALA A 128 -9.23 3.86 -9.11
N ARG A 129 -10.29 4.06 -9.90
CA ARG A 129 -10.74 5.41 -10.31
C ARG A 129 -11.74 6.03 -9.32
N ASP A 130 -12.58 5.19 -8.72
CA ASP A 130 -13.61 5.62 -7.78
C ASP A 130 -13.02 5.85 -6.39
N HIS A 131 -13.23 7.03 -5.80
CA HIS A 131 -12.64 7.38 -4.50
C HIS A 131 -13.06 6.43 -3.37
N SER A 132 -14.31 5.97 -3.38
CA SER A 132 -14.82 5.07 -2.34
C SER A 132 -14.15 3.70 -2.43
N GLN A 133 -13.92 3.21 -3.66
CA GLN A 133 -13.15 2.01 -3.92
C GLN A 133 -11.68 2.17 -3.49
N ARG A 134 -11.05 3.31 -3.78
CA ARG A 134 -9.67 3.59 -3.36
C ARG A 134 -9.52 3.55 -1.84
N VAL A 135 -10.39 4.24 -1.11
CA VAL A 135 -10.40 4.23 0.36
C VAL A 135 -10.55 2.81 0.89
N LEU A 136 -11.49 2.03 0.34
CA LEU A 136 -11.67 0.62 0.71
C LEU A 136 -10.38 -0.17 0.53
N LEU A 137 -9.74 -0.10 -0.65
CA LEU A 137 -8.55 -0.87 -0.97
C LEU A 137 -7.33 -0.47 -0.12
N PHE A 138 -7.14 0.82 0.16
CA PHE A 138 -6.06 1.27 1.04
C PHE A 138 -6.27 0.83 2.49
N PHE A 139 -7.50 0.85 2.99
CA PHE A 139 -7.80 0.27 4.31
C PHE A 139 -7.64 -1.24 4.30
N THR A 140 -8.03 -1.96 3.24
CA THR A 140 -7.74 -3.39 3.12
C THR A 140 -6.24 -3.67 3.19
N ALA A 141 -5.41 -2.85 2.54
CA ALA A 141 -3.95 -2.98 2.63
C ALA A 141 -3.44 -2.81 4.06
N LEU A 142 -3.91 -1.78 4.78
CA LEU A 142 -3.54 -1.52 6.17
C LEU A 142 -4.04 -2.63 7.12
N GLU A 143 -5.32 -3.01 7.01
CA GLU A 143 -5.96 -4.05 7.82
C GLU A 143 -5.25 -5.40 7.66
N THR A 144 -4.88 -5.76 6.43
CA THR A 144 -4.18 -7.02 6.12
C THR A 144 -2.93 -7.22 6.98
N LEU A 145 -2.20 -6.14 7.30
CA LEU A 145 -0.94 -6.23 8.04
C LEU A 145 -1.08 -5.86 9.53
N LEU A 146 -1.97 -4.93 9.85
CA LEU A 146 -2.00 -4.27 11.16
C LEU A 146 -3.18 -4.67 12.05
N THR A 147 -4.11 -5.48 11.54
CA THR A 147 -5.29 -5.91 12.30
C THR A 147 -5.18 -7.39 12.65
N ARG A 148 -5.28 -7.69 13.94
CA ARG A 148 -5.42 -9.07 14.45
C ARG A 148 -6.86 -9.55 14.22
N ASP A 149 -7.07 -10.86 14.10
CA ASP A 149 -8.38 -11.50 14.03
C ASP A 149 -9.27 -11.08 15.23
N THR A 150 -10.01 -9.99 15.05
CA THR A 150 -10.77 -9.32 16.10
C THR A 150 -12.13 -8.89 15.57
N THR A 151 -13.07 -8.67 16.49
CA THR A 151 -14.43 -8.23 16.14
C THR A 151 -14.42 -6.81 15.55
N PHE A 152 -15.37 -6.50 14.66
CA PHE A 152 -15.43 -5.26 13.87
C PHE A 152 -15.14 -3.96 14.64
N GLY A 153 -15.67 -3.81 15.87
CA GLY A 153 -15.47 -2.61 16.69
C GLY A 153 -14.02 -2.42 17.18
N GLN A 154 -13.31 -3.52 17.40
CA GLN A 154 -11.90 -3.52 17.85
C GLN A 154 -10.94 -3.20 16.71
N VAL A 155 -11.36 -3.44 15.46
CA VAL A 155 -10.53 -3.19 14.27
C VAL A 155 -10.15 -1.72 14.15
N THR A 156 -11.11 -0.80 14.31
CA THR A 156 -10.85 0.65 14.12
C THR A 156 -9.83 1.18 15.13
N GLU A 157 -10.00 0.81 16.40
CA GLU A 157 -9.13 1.25 17.49
C GLU A 157 -7.73 0.63 17.37
N SER A 158 -7.65 -0.68 17.11
CA SER A 158 -6.39 -1.39 16.90
C SER A 158 -5.63 -0.80 15.72
N LEU A 159 -6.31 -0.59 14.58
CA LEU A 159 -5.70 -0.06 13.37
C LEU A 159 -5.16 1.36 13.59
N ALA A 160 -5.98 2.25 14.17
CA ALA A 160 -5.58 3.62 14.43
C ALA A 160 -4.36 3.69 15.35
N ARG A 161 -4.34 2.88 16.42
CA ARG A 161 -3.23 2.77 17.37
C ARG A 161 -1.96 2.24 16.70
N ASN A 162 -2.06 1.20 15.89
CA ASN A 162 -0.92 0.57 15.20
C ASN A 162 -0.31 1.51 14.15
N VAL A 163 -1.13 2.17 13.34
CA VAL A 163 -0.67 3.19 12.37
C VAL A 163 0.04 4.34 13.09
N ALA A 164 -0.56 4.87 14.15
CA ALA A 164 0.04 5.95 14.93
C ALA A 164 1.41 5.55 15.52
N THR A 165 1.50 4.34 16.07
CA THR A 165 2.72 3.79 16.68
C THR A 165 3.85 3.63 15.65
N ILE A 166 3.52 3.24 14.42
CA ILE A 166 4.48 3.09 13.32
C ILE A 166 5.00 4.45 12.83
N LEU A 167 4.12 5.45 12.72
CA LEU A 167 4.43 6.72 12.07
C LEU A 167 4.97 7.79 13.02
N ALA A 168 4.66 7.73 14.31
CA ALA A 168 5.04 8.74 15.28
C ALA A 168 5.77 8.17 16.51
N ARG A 169 6.85 8.85 16.91
CA ARG A 169 7.56 8.59 18.17
C ARG A 169 6.91 9.31 19.34
N ASP A 170 6.43 10.52 19.09
CA ASP A 170 5.84 11.40 20.09
C ASP A 170 4.38 11.05 20.38
N VAL A 171 3.99 11.09 21.66
CA VAL A 171 2.66 10.69 22.12
C VAL A 171 1.56 11.62 21.59
N GLU A 172 1.82 12.93 21.53
CA GLU A 172 0.84 13.89 21.02
C GLU A 172 0.59 13.65 19.52
N LYS A 173 1.66 13.45 18.75
CA LYS A 173 1.57 13.09 17.32
C LYS A 173 0.85 11.75 17.12
N ARG A 174 1.09 10.75 17.98
CA ARG A 174 0.37 9.47 17.91
C ARG A 174 -1.14 9.68 18.08
N SER A 175 -1.56 10.49 19.06
CA SER A 175 -2.96 10.80 19.29
C SER A 175 -3.61 11.47 18.06
N ALA A 176 -2.93 12.47 17.47
CA ALA A 176 -3.41 13.16 16.27
C ALA A 176 -3.55 12.21 15.06
N ILE A 177 -2.55 11.36 14.80
CA ILE A 177 -2.59 10.37 13.72
C ILE A 177 -3.70 9.35 13.97
N ALA A 178 -3.84 8.83 15.20
CA ALA A 178 -4.88 7.88 15.54
C ALA A 178 -6.28 8.48 15.28
N GLN A 179 -6.51 9.73 15.68
CA GLN A 179 -7.78 10.40 15.43
C GLN A 179 -8.05 10.61 13.92
N ALA A 180 -7.01 10.94 13.14
CA ALA A 180 -7.13 11.06 11.69
C ALA A 180 -7.52 9.72 11.05
N ILE A 181 -6.88 8.62 11.44
CA ILE A 181 -7.21 7.27 10.94
C ILE A 181 -8.63 6.87 11.32
N LYS A 182 -9.07 7.12 12.57
CA LYS A 182 -10.46 6.85 12.99
C LYS A 182 -11.47 7.62 12.13
N ASN A 183 -11.19 8.90 11.86
CA ASN A 183 -12.05 9.72 11.02
C ASN A 183 -12.12 9.18 9.58
N LEU A 184 -10.97 8.79 9.01
CA LEU A 184 -10.91 8.20 7.67
C LEU A 184 -11.64 6.85 7.61
N TYR A 185 -11.49 6.01 8.63
CA TYR A 185 -12.12 4.69 8.70
C TYR A 185 -13.65 4.77 8.75
N ARG A 186 -14.22 5.84 9.34
CA ARG A 186 -15.68 6.08 9.29
C ARG A 186 -16.19 6.16 7.86
N TYR A 187 -15.44 6.76 6.93
CA TYR A 187 -15.84 6.80 5.51
C TYR A 187 -15.81 5.41 4.89
N ARG A 188 -14.77 4.62 5.13
CA ARG A 188 -14.70 3.20 4.70
C ARG A 188 -15.90 2.42 5.24
N SER A 189 -16.23 2.58 6.52
CA SER A 189 -17.39 1.94 7.16
C SER A 189 -18.71 2.34 6.49
N LYS A 190 -18.93 3.64 6.22
CA LYS A 190 -20.13 4.11 5.52
C LYS A 190 -20.21 3.58 4.09
N THR A 191 -19.12 3.59 3.34
CA THR A 191 -19.08 3.04 1.98
C THR A 191 -19.47 1.57 1.96
N VAL A 192 -18.91 0.75 2.87
CA VAL A 192 -19.18 -0.70 2.91
C VAL A 192 -20.58 -1.01 3.42
N HIS A 193 -21.03 -0.36 4.50
CA HIS A 193 -22.27 -0.75 5.18
C HIS A 193 -23.50 0.05 4.75
N GLN A 194 -23.32 1.23 4.18
CA GLN A 194 -24.42 2.13 3.77
C GLN A 194 -24.41 2.41 2.26
N GLY A 195 -23.44 1.88 1.52
CA GLY A 195 -23.29 2.17 0.09
C GLY A 195 -22.93 3.62 -0.21
N ASP A 196 -22.40 4.35 0.78
CA ASP A 196 -22.08 5.77 0.64
C ASP A 196 -20.92 5.99 -0.33
N ARG A 197 -21.17 6.82 -1.36
CA ARG A 197 -20.20 7.22 -2.38
C ARG A 197 -19.62 8.62 -2.15
N GLY A 198 -20.00 9.28 -1.05
CA GLY A 198 -19.61 10.65 -0.69
C GLY A 198 -18.16 10.85 -0.25
N VAL A 199 -17.25 9.92 -0.60
CA VAL A 199 -15.82 10.04 -0.29
C VAL A 199 -15.20 11.14 -1.15
N THR A 200 -14.66 12.16 -0.51
CA THR A 200 -13.99 13.27 -1.19
C THR A 200 -12.59 12.86 -1.65
N HIS A 201 -12.07 13.58 -2.65
CA HIS A 201 -10.71 13.35 -3.15
C HIS A 201 -9.66 13.56 -2.04
N TRP A 202 -9.86 14.52 -1.12
CA TRP A 202 -8.96 14.75 0.01
C TRP A 202 -8.90 13.55 0.96
N GLN A 203 -10.05 12.99 1.34
CA GLN A 203 -10.10 11.80 2.21
C GLN A 203 -9.41 10.60 1.56
N CYS A 204 -9.60 10.43 0.25
CA CYS A 204 -8.91 9.41 -0.52
C CYS A 204 -7.38 9.62 -0.51
N ASN A 205 -6.92 10.85 -0.74
CA ASN A 205 -5.52 11.20 -0.77
C ASN A 205 -4.84 11.01 0.59
N ASP A 206 -5.51 11.41 1.68
CA ASP A 206 -5.02 11.21 3.04
C ASP A 206 -4.91 9.71 3.37
N THR A 207 -5.91 8.92 2.97
CA THR A 207 -5.88 7.47 3.16
C THR A 207 -4.71 6.84 2.40
N GLN A 208 -4.48 7.26 1.15
CA GLN A 208 -3.32 6.83 0.36
C GLN A 208 -2.01 7.24 1.04
N TYR A 209 -1.91 8.47 1.53
CA TYR A 209 -0.72 8.98 2.21
C TYR A 209 -0.37 8.13 3.43
N PHE A 210 -1.34 7.84 4.31
CA PHE A 210 -1.10 7.00 5.48
C PHE A 210 -0.71 5.58 5.09
N ALA A 211 -1.40 4.97 4.12
CA ALA A 211 -1.10 3.63 3.67
C ALA A 211 0.31 3.52 3.07
N GLU A 212 0.68 4.43 2.15
CA GLU A 212 2.03 4.46 1.57
C GLU A 212 3.11 4.77 2.63
N SER A 213 2.83 5.66 3.59
CA SER A 213 3.78 5.99 4.67
C SER A 213 4.05 4.80 5.59
N VAL A 214 3.01 4.04 5.97
CA VAL A 214 3.13 2.84 6.80
C VAL A 214 3.95 1.78 6.09
N PHE A 215 3.59 1.44 4.84
CA PHE A 215 4.31 0.42 4.09
C PHE A 215 5.74 0.85 3.75
N GLY A 216 5.94 2.12 3.40
CA GLY A 216 7.28 2.68 3.16
C GLY A 216 8.15 2.62 4.40
N ARG A 217 7.61 2.89 5.59
CA ARG A 217 8.33 2.77 6.86
C ARG A 217 8.68 1.32 7.17
N LEU A 218 7.70 0.42 7.04
CA LEU A 218 7.86 -1.01 7.32
C LEU A 218 8.79 -1.71 6.35
N LEU A 219 8.88 -1.26 5.09
CA LEU A 219 9.78 -1.82 4.08
C LEU A 219 11.24 -1.91 4.58
N PHE A 220 11.66 -0.93 5.38
CA PHE A 220 13.04 -0.80 5.86
C PHE A 220 13.24 -1.27 7.30
N THR A 221 12.18 -1.58 8.04
CA THR A 221 12.26 -1.92 9.46
C THR A 221 11.71 -3.30 9.80
N LEU A 222 10.81 -3.85 8.97
CA LEU A 222 10.06 -5.06 9.28
C LEU A 222 10.92 -6.32 9.03
N PRO A 223 11.13 -7.18 10.04
CA PRO A 223 11.70 -8.51 9.81
C PRO A 223 10.67 -9.41 9.11
N PHE A 224 10.79 -9.58 7.79
CA PHE A 224 9.80 -10.33 6.99
C PHE A 224 9.62 -11.82 7.35
N ASP A 225 10.59 -12.43 8.03
CA ASP A 225 10.49 -13.83 8.47
C ASP A 225 9.82 -13.97 9.85
N MET A 226 9.60 -12.86 10.56
CA MET A 226 8.95 -12.85 11.87
C MET A 226 7.50 -13.36 11.73
N PRO A 227 7.03 -14.24 12.63
CA PRO A 227 5.61 -14.59 12.69
C PRO A 227 4.77 -13.34 12.93
N ILE A 228 3.65 -13.20 12.20
CA ILE A 228 2.83 -11.99 12.26
C ILE A 228 2.33 -11.67 13.68
N ARG A 229 2.08 -12.70 14.49
CA ARG A 229 1.62 -12.56 15.88
C ARG A 229 2.67 -11.86 16.74
N ALA A 230 3.93 -12.24 16.62
CA ALA A 230 5.02 -11.59 17.34
C ALA A 230 5.15 -10.11 16.96
N PHE A 231 4.92 -9.78 15.68
CA PHE A 231 4.89 -8.40 15.24
C PHE A 231 3.73 -7.60 15.86
N TRP A 232 2.53 -8.19 15.96
CA TRP A 232 1.42 -7.54 16.64
C TRP A 232 1.69 -7.34 18.14
N ASP A 233 2.31 -8.31 18.81
CA ASP A 233 2.69 -8.17 20.22
C ASP A 233 3.70 -7.02 20.42
N VAL A 234 4.66 -6.85 19.49
CA VAL A 234 5.58 -5.71 19.49
C VAL A 234 4.84 -4.37 19.30
N LEU A 235 3.85 -4.32 18.42
CA LEU A 235 3.03 -3.11 18.23
C LEU A 235 2.19 -2.80 19.47
N ASP A 236 1.63 -3.83 20.11
CA ASP A 236 0.87 -3.70 21.34
C ASP A 236 1.76 -3.14 22.46
N GLU A 237 2.96 -3.68 22.66
CA GLU A 237 3.93 -3.15 23.63
C GLU A 237 4.31 -1.70 23.31
N ALA A 238 4.61 -1.40 22.04
CA ALA A 238 4.95 -0.07 21.56
C ALA A 238 3.83 0.96 21.75
N SER A 239 2.58 0.51 21.80
CA SER A 239 1.43 1.39 21.96
C SER A 239 1.32 2.05 23.33
N TYR A 240 1.96 1.49 24.36
CA TYR A 240 2.00 2.03 25.74
C TYR A 240 3.03 3.14 25.94
N GLY A 241 3.53 3.73 24.84
CA GLY A 241 4.46 4.87 24.87
C GLY A 241 5.93 4.49 24.67
N THR A 242 6.26 3.21 24.55
CA THR A 242 7.61 2.81 24.14
C THR A 242 7.82 3.10 22.65
N GLN A 243 9.07 3.39 22.29
CA GLN A 243 9.40 3.73 20.93
C GLN A 243 9.46 2.44 20.10
N TRP A 244 8.62 2.34 19.07
CA TRP A 244 8.76 1.30 18.05
C TRP A 244 10.10 1.47 17.32
N THR A 245 11.01 0.52 17.53
CA THR A 245 12.40 0.55 17.05
C THR A 245 12.82 -0.83 16.54
N SER A 246 13.89 -0.86 15.74
CA SER A 246 14.53 -2.11 15.31
C SER A 246 14.95 -2.99 16.50
N VAL A 247 15.34 -2.38 17.62
CA VAL A 247 15.73 -3.08 18.85
C VAL A 247 14.59 -3.92 19.43
N LEU A 248 13.37 -3.39 19.46
CA LEU A 248 12.21 -4.15 19.92
C LEU A 248 11.91 -5.34 18.99
N LEU A 249 12.12 -5.16 17.68
CA LEU A 249 11.92 -6.23 16.70
C LEU A 249 12.99 -7.33 16.82
N GLU A 250 14.24 -6.96 17.13
CA GLU A 250 15.33 -7.91 17.36
C GLU A 250 15.10 -8.74 18.63
N LYS A 251 14.68 -8.12 19.73
CA LYS A 251 14.37 -8.82 20.99
C LYS A 251 13.34 -9.94 20.81
N HIS A 252 12.28 -9.69 20.04
CA HIS A 252 11.25 -10.71 19.78
C HIS A 252 11.70 -11.79 18.79
N ARG A 253 12.69 -11.51 17.94
CA ARG A 253 13.25 -12.49 17.01
C ARG A 253 14.03 -13.59 17.73
N GLU A 254 14.67 -13.30 18.85
CA GLU A 254 15.45 -14.28 19.62
C GLU A 254 14.59 -15.24 20.45
N ILE A 255 13.34 -14.84 20.74
CA ILE A 255 12.41 -15.59 21.60
C ILE A 255 11.50 -16.52 20.78
N SER A 256 11.44 -16.33 19.45
CA SER A 256 10.56 -17.04 18.51
C SER A 256 11.28 -18.18 17.78
#